data_AF-A0A9D7KFH5-F1
#
_entry.id   AF-A0A9D7KFH5-F1
#
_cell.length_a   1.000
_cell.length_b   1.000
_cell.length_c   1.000
_cell.angle_alpha   90.00
_cell.angle_beta   90.00
_cell.angle_gamma   90.00
#
_symmetry.space_group_name_H-M   'P 1'
#
loop_
_entity.id
_entity.type
_entity.pdbx_description
1 polymer ?
#
loop_
_entity_poly.entity_id
_entity_poly.type
_entity_poly.pdbx_seq_one_letter_code
_entity_poly.pdbx_strand_id
1 'polypeptide(L)'
;MKLKLKTLTPVHISTGINLEPFDYLIKDENIYRISLPKAIEVISEDVPDAPEQFAEWLDEQLFKFDSQKNTQYQHANKSQSKIRREINFGVFCRAVLKKPALVDKLIKSAVVYEMPLPFGMANNTQVNEQIKSSDNLPYIPGTSIKGAVRTALAANAWLKLTDAERAKITQNTKRSMGQFNPKRYYKDKDEELMKLLFSCRTTDGSKSDAARFSIFKFFHFSDAHFVSADQKDVMQANPVFLYLKDKEPQPQTNAQEMISAGSILEFDLFVDTDGLWRAYKESKTGTGIWLDLEMKIERLFDIKIAEIKKDELEKKLAGAMFAVLNKHARQTFDRDLKWFDGLRYFTQKNGIAEATIKRISNFFASGIPADGGTLKTGWGSGFLSTTIFHSIKQTNEPFVKEMFHDLKIGEARQKGGYGDREQQSTPTNLNYFPKSRRMTAQQLLIPESVMGWIQIAEDFTTSVAVDGKTETVETRVVEAPKVDTEAIIAGYTAENQKVKLKDMQKMYAKVLRSEAPMVVCEILHPELPGEFKARYPAGLPDGSFVILNVNFIKSGKIQNVSLAKALV
;
A
#
# COMPACT_ATOMS: atom_id res chain seq x y z
N MET A 1 7.60 12.68 -26.50
CA MET A 1 6.20 13.14 -26.32
C MET A 1 5.91 13.53 -24.85
N LYS A 2 5.10 14.57 -24.63
CA LYS A 2 4.56 14.94 -23.31
C LYS A 2 3.32 14.09 -22.99
N LEU A 3 3.26 13.53 -21.79
CA LEU A 3 2.15 12.71 -21.32
C LEU A 3 1.67 13.19 -19.95
N LYS A 4 0.38 12.99 -19.69
CA LYS A 4 -0.22 13.14 -18.37
C LYS A 4 -0.35 11.79 -17.68
N LEU A 5 -0.22 11.80 -16.37
CA LEU A 5 -0.40 10.67 -15.47
C LEU A 5 -1.49 11.04 -14.45
N LYS A 6 -2.56 10.25 -14.41
CA LYS A 6 -3.62 10.38 -13.41
C LYS A 6 -3.50 9.26 -12.38
N THR A 7 -3.46 9.59 -11.10
CA THR A 7 -3.58 8.59 -10.05
C THR A 7 -5.04 8.14 -9.96
N LEU A 8 -5.30 6.87 -10.21
CA LEU A 8 -6.65 6.31 -10.09
C LEU A 8 -6.95 5.92 -8.64
N THR A 9 -5.90 5.58 -7.88
CA THR A 9 -5.97 5.27 -6.46
C THR A 9 -4.75 5.87 -5.74
N PRO A 10 -4.71 5.93 -4.40
CA PRO A 10 -3.57 6.50 -3.69
C PRO A 10 -2.25 5.79 -4.03
N VAL A 11 -1.19 6.55 -4.29
CA VAL A 11 0.11 6.04 -4.71
C VAL A 11 1.17 6.37 -3.67
N HIS A 12 1.83 5.34 -3.13
CA HIS A 12 3.02 5.50 -2.28
C HIS A 12 4.27 4.97 -3.00
N ILE A 13 5.31 5.80 -3.07
CA ILE A 13 6.67 5.44 -3.51
C ILE A 13 7.61 5.91 -2.42
N SER A 14 8.25 4.96 -1.74
CA SER A 14 9.02 5.24 -0.52
C SER A 14 10.40 5.82 -0.81
N THR A 15 10.86 6.73 0.05
CA THR A 15 12.28 7.13 0.14
C THR A 15 13.15 6.09 0.86
N GLY A 16 12.51 5.15 1.58
CA GLY A 16 13.16 4.27 2.55
C GLY A 16 13.28 4.87 3.95
N ILE A 17 12.86 6.13 4.14
CA ILE A 17 12.84 6.83 5.42
C ILE A 17 11.46 6.66 6.07
N ASN A 18 11.46 6.50 7.39
CA ASN A 18 10.25 6.52 8.20
C ASN A 18 10.29 7.75 9.09
N LEU A 19 9.24 8.56 9.05
CA LEU A 19 9.01 9.63 10.00
C LEU A 19 8.63 9.01 11.35
N GLU A 20 9.38 9.36 12.38
CA GLU A 20 9.11 8.98 13.75
C GLU A 20 8.06 9.92 14.38
N PRO A 21 7.42 9.54 15.49
CA PRO A 21 6.43 10.42 16.15
C PRO A 21 6.94 11.80 16.55
N PHE A 22 8.25 12.00 16.71
CA PHE A 22 8.84 13.32 16.98
C PHE A 22 9.10 14.15 15.72
N ASP A 23 9.02 13.55 14.53
CA ASP A 23 9.20 14.24 13.25
C ASP A 23 7.97 15.07 12.85
N TYR A 24 6.83 14.84 13.47
CA TYR A 24 5.58 15.48 13.10
C TYR A 24 4.70 15.83 14.30
N LEU A 25 3.74 16.71 14.06
CA LEU A 25 2.63 17.01 14.96
C LEU A 25 1.33 16.58 14.31
N ILE A 26 0.35 16.14 15.11
CA ILE A 26 -1.01 15.87 14.64
C ILE A 26 -1.94 16.87 15.30
N LYS A 27 -2.72 17.59 14.49
CA LYS A 27 -3.75 18.53 14.94
C LYS A 27 -4.81 18.70 13.86
N ASP A 28 -6.09 18.77 14.26
CA ASP A 28 -7.21 19.08 13.36
C ASP A 28 -7.21 18.23 12.07
N GLU A 29 -7.12 16.90 12.22
CA GLU A 29 -7.08 15.93 11.11
C GLU A 29 -5.96 16.15 10.08
N ASN A 30 -4.91 16.86 10.47
CA ASN A 30 -3.71 17.07 9.67
C ASN A 30 -2.48 16.57 10.40
N ILE A 31 -1.48 16.18 9.62
CA ILE A 31 -0.14 15.89 10.07
C ILE A 31 0.80 16.98 9.53
N TYR A 32 1.58 17.56 10.43
CA TYR A 32 2.50 18.65 10.16
C TYR A 32 3.93 18.13 10.33
N ARG A 33 4.67 17.98 9.23
CA ARG A 33 6.10 17.63 9.29
C ARG A 33 6.85 18.83 9.83
N ILE A 34 7.55 18.67 10.95
CA ILE A 34 8.31 19.76 11.57
C ILE A 34 9.81 19.61 11.30
N SER A 35 10.50 20.73 11.16
CA SER A 35 11.97 20.78 11.17
C SER A 35 12.43 20.76 12.63
N LEU A 36 13.15 19.70 13.03
CA LEU A 36 13.65 19.57 14.39
C LEU A 36 14.53 20.76 14.84
N PRO A 37 15.52 21.21 14.04
CA PRO A 37 16.30 22.40 14.41
C PRO A 37 15.43 23.65 14.59
N LYS A 38 14.47 23.88 13.70
CA LYS A 38 13.59 25.06 13.78
C LYS A 38 12.62 24.97 14.95
N ALA A 39 12.14 23.77 15.26
CA ALA A 39 11.26 23.53 16.40
C ALA A 39 11.97 23.87 17.71
N ILE A 40 13.23 23.45 17.88
CA ILE A 40 14.05 23.80 19.05
C ILE A 40 14.26 25.30 19.13
N GLU A 41 14.65 25.97 18.04
CA GLU A 41 14.80 27.43 17.99
C GLU A 41 13.53 28.17 18.45
N VAL A 42 12.37 27.79 17.92
CA VAL A 42 11.07 28.42 18.22
C VAL A 42 10.67 28.25 19.68
N ILE A 43 10.96 27.10 20.27
CA ILE A 43 10.70 26.82 21.69
C ILE A 43 11.68 27.60 22.57
N SER A 44 12.96 27.69 22.17
CA SER A 44 14.02 28.39 22.91
C SER A 44 13.76 29.88 23.07
N GLU A 45 13.03 30.51 22.15
CA GLU A 45 12.57 31.90 22.30
C GLU A 45 11.73 32.12 23.57
N ASP A 46 10.91 31.14 23.96
CA ASP A 46 10.00 31.22 25.10
C ASP A 46 10.57 30.52 26.35
N VAL A 47 11.50 29.58 26.14
CA VAL A 47 12.14 28.75 27.17
C VAL A 47 13.60 28.53 26.78
N PRO A 48 14.53 29.43 27.16
CA PRO A 48 15.93 29.37 26.74
C PRO A 48 16.59 28.00 26.97
N ASP A 49 16.35 27.38 28.13
CA ASP A 49 16.90 26.07 28.52
C ASP A 49 16.13 24.86 27.95
N ALA A 50 15.26 25.08 26.97
CA ALA A 50 14.51 24.01 26.33
C ALA A 50 15.36 22.93 25.63
N PRO A 51 16.50 23.25 24.99
CA PRO A 51 17.37 22.23 24.39
C PRO A 51 17.89 21.24 25.42
N GLU A 52 18.35 21.73 26.58
CA GLU A 52 18.84 20.92 27.70
C GLU A 52 17.70 20.08 28.27
N GLN A 53 16.55 20.69 28.57
CA GLN A 53 15.37 19.97 29.06
C GLN A 53 14.86 18.91 28.08
N PHE A 54 14.97 19.17 26.78
CA PHE A 54 14.61 18.22 25.74
C PHE A 54 15.58 17.04 25.71
N ALA A 55 16.89 17.30 25.78
CA ALA A 55 17.91 16.26 25.82
C ALA A 55 17.75 15.36 27.06
N GLU A 56 17.60 15.97 28.25
CA GLU A 56 17.37 15.23 29.50
C GLU A 56 16.11 14.38 29.43
N TRP A 57 14.99 14.97 28.98
CA TRP A 57 13.74 14.23 28.82
C TRP A 57 13.88 13.07 27.82
N LEU A 58 14.55 13.29 26.69
CA LEU A 58 14.76 12.25 25.68
C LEU A 58 15.61 11.11 26.25
N ASP A 59 16.70 11.41 26.95
CA ASP A 59 17.55 10.42 27.60
C ASP A 59 16.79 9.59 28.63
N GLU A 60 15.92 10.23 29.43
CA GLU A 60 15.04 9.50 30.35
C GLU A 60 14.09 8.55 29.62
N GLN A 61 13.49 8.98 28.51
CA GLN A 61 12.58 8.15 27.73
C GLN A 61 13.32 6.99 27.05
N LEU A 62 14.54 7.23 26.55
CA LEU A 62 15.39 6.21 25.95
C LEU A 62 15.87 5.19 27.01
N PHE A 63 16.23 5.65 28.21
CA PHE A 63 16.55 4.75 29.32
C PHE A 63 15.34 3.89 29.73
N LYS A 64 14.15 4.48 29.81
CA LYS A 64 12.90 3.73 30.02
C LYS A 64 12.67 2.73 28.88
N PHE A 65 12.98 3.09 27.64
CA PHE A 65 12.84 2.21 26.49
C PHE A 65 13.80 1.00 26.56
N ASP A 66 15.05 1.23 26.92
CA ASP A 66 16.10 0.20 27.00
C ASP A 66 15.94 -0.73 28.20
N SER A 67 15.55 -0.19 29.36
CA SER A 67 15.27 -1.01 30.56
C SER A 67 14.14 -2.03 30.35
N GLN A 68 13.23 -1.78 29.39
CA GLN A 68 12.17 -2.72 29.02
C GLN A 68 12.69 -3.92 28.19
N LYS A 69 13.91 -3.87 27.62
CA LYS A 69 14.51 -4.98 26.84
C LYS A 69 14.75 -6.24 27.69
N ASN A 70 14.90 -6.08 29.01
CA ASN A 70 15.19 -7.19 29.94
C ASN A 70 13.93 -7.91 30.47
N THR A 71 12.75 -7.59 29.95
CA THR A 71 11.48 -8.28 30.30
C THR A 71 11.08 -9.31 29.24
N GLN A 72 10.22 -10.27 29.60
CA GLN A 72 9.71 -11.30 28.69
C GLN A 72 9.32 -10.70 27.32
N TYR A 73 9.82 -11.28 26.23
CA TYR A 73 9.85 -10.73 24.85
C TYR A 73 8.54 -10.07 24.36
N GLN A 74 7.36 -10.61 24.71
CA GLN A 74 6.07 -10.06 24.29
C GLN A 74 5.62 -8.83 25.10
N HIS A 75 6.03 -8.73 26.37
CA HIS A 75 5.75 -7.58 27.22
C HIS A 75 6.63 -6.38 26.85
N ALA A 76 7.90 -6.64 26.51
CA ALA A 76 8.86 -5.63 26.05
C ALA A 76 8.38 -4.85 24.81
N ASN A 77 7.83 -5.54 23.80
CA ASN A 77 7.37 -4.87 22.57
C ASN A 77 6.18 -3.92 22.80
N LYS A 78 5.26 -4.27 23.69
CA LYS A 78 4.09 -3.44 24.01
C LYS A 78 4.47 -2.20 24.82
N SER A 79 5.34 -2.36 25.83
CA SER A 79 5.81 -1.23 26.63
C SER A 79 6.70 -0.29 25.81
N GLN A 80 7.60 -0.82 24.99
CA GLN A 80 8.41 -0.04 24.05
C GLN A 80 7.58 0.74 23.03
N SER A 81 6.51 0.13 22.49
CA SER A 81 5.59 0.85 21.62
C SER A 81 4.89 1.99 22.35
N LYS A 82 4.52 1.82 23.62
CA LYS A 82 3.89 2.89 24.41
C LYS A 82 4.86 4.05 24.63
N ILE A 83 6.11 3.76 25.00
CA ILE A 83 7.15 4.78 25.22
C ILE A 83 7.43 5.55 23.93
N ARG A 84 7.59 4.86 22.78
CA ARG A 84 7.73 5.54 21.47
C ARG A 84 6.58 6.48 21.14
N ARG A 85 5.36 6.17 21.58
CA ARG A 85 4.20 7.06 21.41
C ARG A 85 4.28 8.29 22.30
N GLU A 86 4.96 8.24 23.43
CA GLU A 86 5.07 9.39 24.34
C GLU A 86 6.22 10.34 23.93
N ILE A 87 7.16 9.87 23.11
CA ILE A 87 8.27 10.68 22.56
C ILE A 87 7.80 11.47 21.32
N ASN A 88 7.15 12.61 21.53
CA ASN A 88 6.87 13.60 20.48
C ASN A 88 6.89 15.04 21.01
N PHE A 89 7.14 16.00 20.12
CA PHE A 89 7.23 17.44 20.47
C PHE A 89 5.96 18.00 21.10
N GLY A 90 4.80 17.51 20.66
CA GLY A 90 3.52 17.91 21.25
C GLY A 90 3.43 17.53 22.73
N VAL A 91 3.87 16.32 23.08
CA VAL A 91 3.95 15.86 24.47
C VAL A 91 5.01 16.64 25.24
N PHE A 92 6.19 16.87 24.67
CA PHE A 92 7.22 17.69 25.31
C PHE A 92 6.70 19.08 25.70
N CYS A 93 6.09 19.80 24.76
CA CYS A 93 5.52 21.13 25.00
C CYS A 93 4.42 21.11 26.08
N ARG A 94 3.52 20.13 26.04
CA ARG A 94 2.36 20.05 26.95
C ARG A 94 2.70 19.53 28.33
N ALA A 95 3.50 18.47 28.41
CA ALA A 95 3.71 17.70 29.64
C ALA A 95 5.01 18.05 30.35
N VAL A 96 6.08 18.38 29.61
CA VAL A 96 7.39 18.72 30.20
C VAL A 96 7.49 20.22 30.42
N LEU A 97 7.33 21.01 29.34
CA LEU A 97 7.41 22.47 29.43
C LEU A 97 6.15 23.12 30.02
N LYS A 98 5.04 22.38 30.12
CA LYS A 98 3.73 22.87 30.60
C LYS A 98 3.23 24.10 29.83
N LYS A 99 3.57 24.20 28.54
CA LYS A 99 3.23 25.31 27.63
C LYS A 99 2.52 24.77 26.38
N PRO A 100 1.22 24.41 26.45
CA PRO A 100 0.49 23.86 25.31
C PRO A 100 0.44 24.80 24.09
N ALA A 101 0.44 26.12 24.30
CA ALA A 101 0.43 27.12 23.22
C ALA A 101 1.66 27.08 22.30
N LEU A 102 2.78 26.49 22.76
CA LEU A 102 3.97 26.29 21.92
C LEU A 102 3.68 25.36 20.73
N VAL A 103 2.73 24.44 20.85
CA VAL A 103 2.35 23.55 19.75
C VAL A 103 1.82 24.35 18.56
N ASP A 104 1.01 25.38 18.81
CA ASP A 104 0.50 26.26 17.76
C ASP A 104 1.61 27.14 17.17
N LYS A 105 2.55 27.58 18.00
CA LYS A 105 3.74 28.34 17.55
C LYS A 105 4.62 27.50 16.64
N LEU A 106 4.83 26.22 16.97
CA LEU A 106 5.55 25.25 16.16
C LEU A 106 4.87 25.00 14.82
N ILE A 107 3.55 24.78 14.81
CA ILE A 107 2.79 24.58 13.58
C ILE A 107 2.93 25.80 12.64
N LYS A 108 2.97 27.01 13.19
CA LYS A 108 3.12 28.24 12.39
C LYS A 108 4.53 28.48 11.87
N SER A 109 5.57 28.03 12.58
CA SER A 109 6.94 28.55 12.39
C SER A 109 8.00 27.49 12.11
N ALA A 110 7.69 26.21 12.33
CA ALA A 110 8.64 25.10 12.21
C ALA A 110 8.17 24.01 11.22
N VAL A 111 7.03 24.20 10.55
CA VAL A 111 6.50 23.22 9.59
C VAL A 111 7.25 23.29 8.27
N VAL A 112 7.69 22.12 7.79
CA VAL A 112 8.29 21.92 6.47
C VAL A 112 7.19 21.72 5.43
N TYR A 113 6.22 20.88 5.77
CA TYR A 113 5.03 20.63 4.98
C TYR A 113 3.90 20.05 5.83
N GLU A 114 2.69 20.13 5.32
CA GLU A 114 1.49 19.55 5.92
C GLU A 114 0.76 18.64 4.92
N MET A 115 -0.02 17.70 5.46
CA MET A 115 -0.90 16.87 4.65
C MET A 115 -2.13 16.43 5.46
N PRO A 116 -3.28 16.25 4.78
CA PRO A 116 -4.47 15.66 5.38
C PRO A 116 -4.25 14.26 5.95
N LEU A 117 -4.97 13.97 7.03
CA LEU A 117 -5.07 12.67 7.68
C LEU A 117 -6.53 12.19 7.68
N PRO A 118 -7.11 11.90 6.50
CA PRO A 118 -8.55 11.75 6.29
C PRO A 118 -9.19 10.59 7.08
N PHE A 119 -8.37 9.64 7.55
CA PHE A 119 -8.82 8.46 8.28
C PHE A 119 -8.28 8.39 9.71
N GLY A 120 -7.64 9.46 10.17
CA GLY A 120 -6.84 9.45 11.39
C GLY A 120 -5.66 8.47 11.32
N MET A 121 -4.95 8.36 12.43
CA MET A 121 -4.00 7.28 12.67
C MET A 121 -4.28 6.71 14.05
N ALA A 122 -4.10 5.40 14.22
CA ALA A 122 -3.94 4.87 15.56
C ALA A 122 -2.72 5.58 16.18
N ASN A 123 -2.89 6.21 17.36
CA ASN A 123 -1.91 7.15 17.91
C ASN A 123 -0.44 6.70 17.79
N ASN A 124 0.36 7.58 17.19
CA ASN A 124 1.83 7.59 17.06
C ASN A 124 2.44 6.32 16.46
N THR A 125 2.00 6.02 15.24
CA THR A 125 2.68 5.11 14.31
C THR A 125 3.76 5.85 13.53
N GLN A 126 4.85 5.16 13.20
CA GLN A 126 5.75 5.63 12.15
C GLN A 126 4.96 5.88 10.85
N VAL A 127 5.39 6.89 10.09
CA VAL A 127 4.82 7.19 8.77
C VAL A 127 5.93 7.00 7.74
N ASN A 128 5.73 6.09 6.79
CA ASN A 128 6.69 5.91 5.72
C ASN A 128 6.62 7.09 4.76
N GLU A 129 7.77 7.69 4.49
CA GLU A 129 7.87 8.92 3.73
C GLU A 129 7.72 8.67 2.22
N GLN A 130 6.91 9.50 1.57
CA GLN A 130 6.75 9.58 0.12
C GLN A 130 7.96 10.28 -0.48
N ILE A 131 8.44 9.82 -1.64
CA ILE A 131 9.50 10.48 -2.39
C ILE A 131 9.05 11.85 -2.90
N LYS A 132 9.91 12.86 -2.67
CA LYS A 132 9.68 14.28 -2.96
C LYS A 132 10.88 14.89 -3.66
N SER A 133 10.64 15.96 -4.41
CA SER A 133 11.69 16.84 -4.92
C SER A 133 12.23 17.76 -3.82
N SER A 134 13.23 18.57 -4.13
CA SER A 134 13.89 19.49 -3.18
C SER A 134 12.97 20.56 -2.60
N ASP A 135 11.82 20.81 -3.24
CA ASP A 135 10.75 21.70 -2.81
C ASP A 135 9.70 21.00 -1.93
N ASN A 136 9.94 19.76 -1.51
CA ASN A 136 9.01 18.90 -0.78
C ASN A 136 7.72 18.54 -1.54
N LEU A 137 7.63 18.81 -2.84
CA LEU A 137 6.52 18.29 -3.64
C LEU A 137 6.73 16.81 -3.93
N PRO A 138 5.71 15.96 -3.74
CA PRO A 138 5.82 14.56 -4.12
C PRO A 138 5.95 14.44 -5.64
N TYR A 139 6.61 13.39 -6.11
CA TYR A 139 6.66 13.08 -7.53
C TYR A 139 6.63 11.57 -7.75
N ILE A 140 6.40 11.14 -9.00
CA ILE A 140 6.52 9.72 -9.38
C ILE A 140 7.79 9.57 -10.21
N PRO A 141 8.81 8.85 -9.72
CA PRO A 141 10.04 8.66 -10.48
C PRO A 141 9.81 7.95 -11.82
N GLY A 142 10.48 8.41 -12.87
CA GLY A 142 10.46 7.79 -14.19
C GLY A 142 10.97 6.35 -14.16
N THR A 143 11.86 6.03 -13.21
CA THR A 143 12.32 4.67 -12.93
C THR A 143 11.20 3.76 -12.40
N SER A 144 10.26 4.30 -11.61
CA SER A 144 9.09 3.56 -11.11
C SER A 144 8.08 3.30 -12.22
N ILE A 145 7.85 4.30 -13.10
CA ILE A 145 7.01 4.15 -14.30
C ILE A 145 7.64 3.09 -15.23
N LYS A 146 8.93 3.25 -15.54
CA LYS A 146 9.70 2.32 -16.38
C LYS A 146 9.69 0.91 -15.83
N GLY A 147 9.80 0.73 -14.51
CA GLY A 147 9.72 -0.57 -13.84
C GLY A 147 8.40 -1.27 -14.07
N ALA A 148 7.28 -0.56 -13.92
CA ALA A 148 5.96 -1.14 -14.14
C ALA A 148 5.69 -1.44 -15.63
N VAL A 149 6.11 -0.55 -16.54
CA VAL A 149 6.08 -0.80 -17.99
C VAL A 149 6.89 -2.03 -18.35
N ARG A 150 8.11 -2.16 -17.81
CA ARG A 150 8.99 -3.31 -18.02
C ARG A 150 8.33 -4.62 -17.60
N THR A 151 7.65 -4.66 -16.46
CA THR A 151 6.95 -5.88 -16.02
C THR A 151 5.83 -6.28 -16.98
N ALA A 152 5.03 -5.31 -17.44
CA ALA A 152 3.94 -5.60 -18.39
C ALA A 152 4.48 -6.09 -19.74
N LEU A 153 5.51 -5.44 -20.30
CA LEU A 153 6.14 -5.88 -21.54
C LEU A 153 6.83 -7.25 -21.39
N ALA A 154 7.48 -7.51 -20.25
CA ALA A 154 8.07 -8.82 -19.94
C ALA A 154 7.00 -9.91 -19.89
N ALA A 155 5.87 -9.64 -19.24
CA ALA A 155 4.75 -10.55 -19.14
C ALA A 155 4.18 -10.89 -20.53
N ASN A 156 4.13 -9.91 -21.44
CA ASN A 156 3.68 -10.09 -22.82
C ASN A 156 4.68 -10.90 -23.65
N ALA A 157 5.97 -10.56 -23.58
CA ALA A 157 7.02 -11.26 -24.32
C ALA A 157 7.17 -12.72 -23.88
N TRP A 158 7.03 -13.02 -22.59
CA TRP A 158 7.07 -14.40 -22.08
C TRP A 158 6.06 -15.32 -22.77
N LEU A 159 4.83 -14.84 -22.96
CA LEU A 159 3.75 -15.62 -23.60
C LEU A 159 4.06 -15.96 -25.05
N LYS A 160 4.94 -15.20 -25.71
CA LYS A 160 5.33 -15.37 -27.12
C LYS A 160 6.66 -16.11 -27.30
N LEU A 161 7.31 -16.52 -26.21
CA LEU A 161 8.43 -17.45 -26.30
C LEU A 161 7.95 -18.78 -26.86
N THR A 162 8.85 -19.53 -27.50
CA THR A 162 8.61 -20.94 -27.84
C THR A 162 8.66 -21.82 -26.59
N ASP A 163 8.07 -23.02 -26.66
CA ASP A 163 8.18 -23.99 -25.57
C ASP A 163 9.62 -24.38 -25.28
N ALA A 164 10.48 -24.47 -26.32
CA ALA A 164 11.90 -24.75 -26.17
C ALA A 164 12.64 -23.63 -25.41
N GLU A 165 12.36 -22.36 -25.73
CA GLU A 165 12.94 -21.21 -25.00
C GLU A 165 12.50 -21.23 -23.53
N ARG A 166 11.21 -21.44 -23.26
CA ARG A 166 10.69 -21.55 -21.89
C ARG A 166 11.30 -22.74 -21.13
N ALA A 167 11.40 -23.90 -21.77
CA ALA A 167 11.97 -25.11 -21.18
C ALA A 167 13.43 -24.88 -20.79
N LYS A 168 14.23 -24.22 -21.64
CA LYS A 168 15.62 -23.89 -21.34
C LYS A 168 15.75 -23.02 -20.08
N ILE A 169 14.94 -21.98 -19.95
CA ILE A 169 14.96 -21.07 -18.78
C ILE A 169 14.55 -21.83 -17.51
N THR A 170 13.45 -22.58 -17.58
CA THR A 170 12.91 -23.31 -16.42
C THR A 170 13.87 -24.42 -15.98
N GLN A 171 14.46 -25.18 -16.90
CA GLN A 171 15.46 -26.21 -16.59
C GLN A 171 16.74 -25.61 -15.97
N ASN A 172 17.25 -24.50 -16.53
CA ASN A 172 18.40 -23.78 -15.98
C ASN A 172 18.13 -23.26 -14.56
N THR A 173 16.89 -22.87 -14.28
CA THR A 173 16.49 -22.45 -12.93
C THR A 173 16.47 -23.65 -11.98
N LYS A 174 15.83 -24.76 -12.37
CA LYS A 174 15.72 -25.99 -11.57
C LYS A 174 17.06 -26.57 -11.15
N ARG A 175 18.02 -26.67 -12.09
CA ARG A 175 19.37 -27.22 -11.84
C ARG A 175 20.11 -26.57 -10.68
N SER A 176 19.65 -25.42 -10.23
CA SER A 176 20.38 -24.60 -9.27
C SER A 176 19.58 -24.21 -8.04
N MET A 177 18.30 -24.61 -7.94
CA MET A 177 17.52 -24.47 -6.70
C MET A 177 18.10 -25.30 -5.54
N GLY A 178 19.03 -26.23 -5.82
CA GLY A 178 19.78 -27.02 -4.82
C GLY A 178 21.13 -26.45 -4.36
N GLN A 179 21.51 -25.21 -4.72
CA GLN A 179 22.85 -24.66 -4.41
C GLN A 179 22.92 -23.84 -3.10
N PHE A 180 24.12 -23.80 -2.50
CA PHE A 180 24.43 -23.34 -1.13
C PHE A 180 24.21 -21.84 -0.83
N ASN A 181 23.77 -21.01 -1.81
CA ASN A 181 23.44 -19.60 -1.59
C ASN A 181 22.27 -19.11 -2.48
N PRO A 182 21.01 -19.31 -2.04
CA PRO A 182 19.83 -19.01 -2.85
C PRO A 182 19.72 -17.53 -3.25
N LYS A 183 20.03 -16.58 -2.36
CA LYS A 183 19.78 -15.14 -2.61
C LYS A 183 20.60 -14.57 -3.77
N ARG A 184 21.89 -14.91 -3.85
CA ARG A 184 22.77 -14.45 -4.95
C ARG A 184 22.33 -15.07 -6.27
N TYR A 185 21.97 -16.36 -6.24
CA TYR A 185 21.59 -17.10 -7.43
C TYR A 185 20.27 -16.62 -8.07
N TYR A 186 19.25 -16.31 -7.27
CA TYR A 186 17.97 -15.82 -7.82
C TYR A 186 18.10 -14.45 -8.50
N LYS A 187 19.01 -13.60 -8.00
CA LYS A 187 19.34 -12.34 -8.68
C LYS A 187 19.94 -12.61 -10.07
N ASP A 188 20.86 -13.55 -10.17
CA ASP A 188 21.50 -13.91 -11.45
C ASP A 188 20.50 -14.51 -12.45
N LYS A 189 19.51 -15.29 -11.98
CA LYS A 189 18.43 -15.85 -12.83
C LYS A 189 17.44 -14.81 -13.31
N ASP A 190 17.03 -13.89 -12.44
CA ASP A 190 16.19 -12.77 -12.85
C ASP A 190 16.93 -11.94 -13.91
N GLU A 191 18.22 -11.69 -13.71
CA GLU A 191 19.06 -11.01 -14.69
C GLU A 191 19.17 -11.77 -16.02
N GLU A 192 19.31 -13.10 -16.01
CA GLU A 192 19.30 -13.94 -17.22
C GLU A 192 17.97 -13.84 -17.99
N LEU A 193 16.85 -13.89 -17.27
CA LEU A 193 15.52 -13.74 -17.86
C LEU A 193 15.34 -12.35 -18.47
N MET A 194 15.72 -11.32 -17.72
CA MET A 194 15.68 -9.93 -18.16
C MET A 194 16.55 -9.70 -19.40
N LYS A 195 17.75 -10.28 -19.45
CA LYS A 195 18.64 -10.27 -20.62
C LYS A 195 17.97 -10.92 -21.82
N LEU A 196 17.38 -12.09 -21.64
CA LEU A 196 16.69 -12.81 -22.72
C LEU A 196 15.53 -12.01 -23.29
N LEU A 197 14.74 -11.35 -22.43
CA LEU A 197 13.56 -10.61 -22.89
C LEU A 197 13.93 -9.25 -23.51
N PHE A 198 14.89 -8.53 -22.93
CA PHE A 198 15.12 -7.12 -23.27
C PHE A 198 16.43 -6.83 -24.02
N SER A 199 17.44 -7.69 -23.94
CA SER A 199 18.76 -7.43 -24.52
C SER A 199 18.97 -8.18 -25.83
N CYS A 200 19.45 -7.49 -26.84
CA CYS A 200 19.77 -8.08 -28.13
C CYS A 200 21.04 -8.93 -28.09
N ARG A 201 21.11 -9.92 -28.98
CA ARG A 201 22.31 -10.72 -29.20
C ARG A 201 23.31 -9.99 -30.08
N THR A 202 24.59 -10.27 -29.83
CA THR A 202 25.73 -9.77 -30.60
C THR A 202 26.41 -10.91 -31.36
N THR A 203 27.11 -10.60 -32.45
CA THR A 203 27.88 -11.58 -33.22
C THR A 203 29.06 -12.18 -32.45
N ASP A 204 29.71 -11.39 -31.61
CA ASP A 204 30.87 -11.81 -30.82
C ASP A 204 30.50 -12.59 -29.55
N GLY A 205 29.19 -12.74 -29.27
CA GLY A 205 28.71 -13.38 -28.06
C GLY A 205 29.11 -12.65 -26.77
N SER A 206 29.45 -11.36 -26.84
CA SER A 206 29.79 -10.55 -25.67
C SER A 206 28.67 -10.58 -24.63
N LYS A 207 28.90 -11.33 -23.54
CA LYS A 207 27.95 -11.52 -22.43
C LYS A 207 27.97 -10.37 -21.42
N SER A 208 28.92 -9.44 -21.54
CA SER A 208 29.33 -8.57 -20.43
C SER A 208 28.55 -7.27 -20.27
N ASP A 209 27.73 -6.84 -21.24
CA ASP A 209 27.02 -5.55 -21.13
C ASP A 209 25.57 -5.62 -21.63
N ALA A 210 24.73 -6.32 -20.87
CA ALA A 210 23.31 -6.44 -21.17
C ALA A 210 22.55 -5.11 -21.16
N ALA A 211 23.04 -4.11 -20.43
CA ALA A 211 22.45 -2.79 -20.40
C ALA A 211 22.65 -2.06 -21.74
N ARG A 212 23.85 -2.17 -22.32
CA ARG A 212 24.18 -1.54 -23.61
C ARG A 212 23.31 -2.01 -24.77
N PHE A 213 22.90 -3.28 -24.76
CA PHE A 213 22.11 -3.91 -25.83
C PHE A 213 20.63 -4.02 -25.48
N SER A 214 20.17 -3.37 -24.40
CA SER A 214 18.76 -3.41 -24.03
C SER A 214 17.90 -2.53 -24.94
N ILE A 215 16.74 -3.03 -25.34
CA ILE A 215 15.72 -2.25 -26.07
C ILE A 215 15.30 -1.02 -25.26
N PHE A 216 15.27 -1.12 -23.92
CA PHE A 216 14.96 -0.01 -23.04
C PHE A 216 16.00 1.12 -23.03
N LYS A 217 17.10 0.97 -23.78
CA LYS A 217 18.04 2.07 -24.07
C LYS A 217 17.39 3.14 -24.95
N PHE A 218 16.44 2.77 -25.80
CA PHE A 218 15.74 3.70 -26.68
C PHE A 218 14.53 4.36 -26.02
N PHE A 219 14.18 4.01 -24.78
CA PHE A 219 13.00 4.51 -24.07
C PHE A 219 13.41 5.23 -22.79
N HIS A 220 13.10 6.52 -22.76
CA HIS A 220 13.40 7.42 -21.66
C HIS A 220 12.09 7.89 -21.02
N PHE A 221 12.01 7.75 -19.71
CA PHE A 221 10.88 8.19 -18.90
C PHE A 221 11.43 9.24 -17.95
N SER A 222 10.97 10.49 -18.07
CA SER A 222 11.28 11.49 -17.07
C SER A 222 10.56 11.18 -15.76
N ASP A 223 11.00 11.85 -14.69
CA ASP A 223 10.20 11.94 -13.47
C ASP A 223 8.90 12.70 -13.77
N ALA A 224 7.81 12.27 -13.12
CA ALA A 224 6.49 12.86 -13.29
C ALA A 224 6.21 13.83 -12.15
N HIS A 225 5.93 15.08 -12.51
CA HIS A 225 5.74 16.20 -11.58
C HIS A 225 4.34 16.80 -11.70
N PHE A 226 3.88 17.48 -10.66
CA PHE A 226 2.59 18.17 -10.69
C PHE A 226 2.64 19.41 -11.59
N VAL A 227 1.56 19.67 -12.32
CA VAL A 227 1.46 20.82 -13.24
C VAL A 227 1.38 22.14 -12.48
N SER A 228 0.63 22.18 -11.38
CA SER A 228 0.61 23.27 -10.40
C SER A 228 -0.31 22.84 -9.25
N ALA A 229 0.26 22.46 -8.10
CA ALA A 229 -0.56 22.10 -6.95
C ALA A 229 0.16 22.43 -5.64
N ASP A 230 -0.61 22.87 -4.66
CA ASP A 230 -0.15 22.92 -3.28
C ASP A 230 -0.03 21.49 -2.75
N GLN A 231 0.98 21.23 -1.91
CA GLN A 231 1.26 19.90 -1.39
C GLN A 231 0.06 19.31 -0.64
N LYS A 232 -0.69 20.15 0.08
CA LYS A 232 -1.88 19.75 0.83
C LYS A 232 -3.02 19.22 -0.05
N ASP A 233 -3.05 19.61 -1.32
CA ASP A 233 -4.11 19.20 -2.26
C ASP A 233 -3.80 17.85 -2.93
N VAL A 234 -2.53 17.44 -2.91
CA VAL A 234 -2.05 16.28 -3.66
C VAL A 234 -1.46 15.17 -2.79
N MET A 235 -1.20 15.45 -1.52
CA MET A 235 -0.74 14.47 -0.54
C MET A 235 -1.81 14.13 0.50
N GLN A 236 -1.65 12.97 1.10
CA GLN A 236 -2.36 12.57 2.32
C GLN A 236 -1.54 11.51 3.05
N ALA A 237 -1.73 11.38 4.37
CA ALA A 237 -1.25 10.25 5.13
C ALA A 237 -2.39 9.28 5.41
N ASN A 238 -2.20 8.02 5.02
CA ASN A 238 -3.22 6.98 5.21
C ASN A 238 -2.67 5.84 6.05
N PRO A 239 -3.44 5.34 7.04
CA PRO A 239 -3.12 4.06 7.65
C PRO A 239 -3.31 2.97 6.61
N VAL A 240 -2.41 1.99 6.67
CA VAL A 240 -2.40 0.84 5.77
C VAL A 240 -2.46 -0.41 6.60
N PHE A 241 -3.17 -1.42 6.09
CA PHE A 241 -3.21 -2.74 6.70
C PHE A 241 -2.95 -3.84 5.68
N LEU A 242 -2.52 -5.00 6.20
CA LEU A 242 -2.43 -6.22 5.44
C LEU A 242 -3.71 -7.03 5.61
N TYR A 243 -4.51 -7.07 4.56
CA TYR A 243 -5.76 -7.83 4.51
C TYR A 243 -5.49 -9.25 4.02
N LEU A 244 -6.15 -10.23 4.65
CA LEU A 244 -6.08 -11.65 4.34
C LEU A 244 -7.50 -12.16 4.10
N LYS A 245 -7.71 -13.14 3.22
CA LYS A 245 -9.06 -13.63 2.88
C LYS A 245 -9.83 -14.20 4.09
N ASP A 246 -9.14 -14.94 4.95
CA ASP A 246 -9.76 -15.77 6.00
C ASP A 246 -9.32 -15.37 7.42
N LYS A 247 -8.69 -14.21 7.59
CA LYS A 247 -8.13 -13.77 8.87
C LYS A 247 -8.34 -12.28 9.10
N GLU A 248 -8.36 -11.91 10.37
CA GLU A 248 -8.31 -10.51 10.81
C GLU A 248 -7.14 -9.77 10.12
N PRO A 249 -7.36 -8.53 9.63
CA PRO A 249 -6.32 -7.67 9.09
C PRO A 249 -5.18 -7.50 10.09
N GLN A 250 -3.95 -7.45 9.59
CA GLN A 250 -2.77 -7.32 10.44
C GLN A 250 -2.33 -5.85 10.53
N PRO A 251 -2.33 -5.25 11.74
CA PRO A 251 -1.93 -3.85 11.99
C PRO A 251 -0.42 -3.64 12.08
N GLN A 252 0.35 -4.39 11.28
CA GLN A 252 1.81 -4.38 11.36
C GLN A 252 2.45 -3.35 10.42
N THR A 253 1.66 -2.66 9.60
CA THR A 253 2.15 -1.71 8.60
C THR A 253 2.06 -0.29 9.13
N ASN A 254 3.14 0.46 8.94
CA ASN A 254 3.19 1.90 9.17
C ASN A 254 2.13 2.61 8.32
N ALA A 255 1.70 3.79 8.77
CA ALA A 255 1.00 4.70 7.88
C ALA A 255 1.93 5.08 6.72
N GLN A 256 1.37 5.51 5.59
CA GLN A 256 2.18 5.95 4.46
C GLN A 256 1.72 7.34 4.05
N GLU A 257 2.68 8.21 3.76
CA GLU A 257 2.43 9.37 2.93
C GLU A 257 2.12 8.92 1.51
N MET A 258 1.13 9.50 0.86
CA MET A 258 0.70 9.07 -0.47
C MET A 258 0.34 10.26 -1.32
N ILE A 259 0.55 10.14 -2.63
CA ILE A 259 -0.14 10.97 -3.61
C ILE A 259 -1.62 10.57 -3.61
N SER A 260 -2.50 11.54 -3.44
CA SER A 260 -3.95 11.39 -3.41
C SER A 260 -4.50 10.89 -4.74
N ALA A 261 -5.60 10.13 -4.71
CA ALA A 261 -6.29 9.70 -5.92
C ALA A 261 -6.88 10.91 -6.67
N GLY A 262 -6.93 10.85 -7.99
CA GLY A 262 -7.40 11.94 -8.86
C GLY A 262 -6.32 12.95 -9.23
N SER A 263 -5.13 12.88 -8.62
CA SER A 263 -3.99 13.74 -8.91
C SER A 263 -3.51 13.61 -10.34
N ILE A 264 -3.15 14.74 -10.97
CA ILE A 264 -2.61 14.80 -12.32
C ILE A 264 -1.15 15.28 -12.28
N LEU A 265 -0.28 14.50 -12.89
CA LEU A 265 1.14 14.79 -13.07
C LEU A 265 1.47 14.79 -14.56
N GLU A 266 2.54 15.47 -14.95
CA GLU A 266 3.09 15.49 -16.30
C GLU A 266 4.49 14.87 -16.32
N PHE A 267 4.79 14.13 -17.39
CA PHE A 267 6.11 13.56 -17.64
C PHE A 267 6.36 13.42 -19.14
N ASP A 268 7.64 13.30 -19.50
CA ASP A 268 8.07 13.05 -20.86
C ASP A 268 8.36 11.56 -21.06
N LEU A 269 7.76 11.00 -22.10
CA LEU A 269 8.21 9.75 -22.71
C LEU A 269 8.97 10.11 -23.98
N PHE A 270 10.26 9.84 -24.02
CA PHE A 270 11.06 10.05 -25.23
C PHE A 270 11.52 8.70 -25.80
N VAL A 271 11.28 8.51 -27.09
CA VAL A 271 11.83 7.37 -27.84
C VAL A 271 12.93 7.86 -28.78
N ASP A 272 14.15 7.33 -28.62
CA ASP A 272 15.26 7.59 -29.55
C ASP A 272 15.01 6.87 -30.89
N THR A 273 14.17 7.47 -31.74
CA THR A 273 13.75 6.91 -33.03
C THR A 273 14.92 6.80 -34.00
N ASP A 274 15.89 7.72 -33.93
CA ASP A 274 17.08 7.70 -34.78
C ASP A 274 18.01 6.52 -34.42
N GLY A 275 18.30 6.37 -33.14
CA GLY A 275 19.07 5.25 -32.61
C GLY A 275 18.38 3.92 -32.88
N LEU A 276 17.07 3.83 -32.63
CA LEU A 276 16.29 2.62 -32.86
C LEU A 276 16.25 2.25 -34.35
N TRP A 277 16.07 3.21 -35.25
CA TRP A 277 16.05 2.96 -36.69
C TRP A 277 17.42 2.52 -37.22
N ARG A 278 18.52 3.10 -36.69
CA ARG A 278 19.89 2.66 -37.01
C ARG A 278 20.12 1.23 -36.53
N ALA A 279 19.74 0.91 -35.30
CA ALA A 279 19.84 -0.43 -34.73
C ALA A 279 19.03 -1.45 -35.54
N TYR A 280 17.84 -1.07 -36.00
CA TYR A 280 17.01 -1.89 -36.89
C TYR A 280 17.70 -2.19 -38.22
N LYS A 281 18.26 -1.17 -38.90
CA LYS A 281 19.03 -1.39 -40.13
C LYS A 281 20.23 -2.31 -39.91
N GLU A 282 20.97 -2.12 -38.82
CA GLU A 282 22.11 -2.98 -38.46
C GLU A 282 21.66 -4.43 -38.24
N SER A 283 20.54 -4.65 -37.55
CA SER A 283 20.00 -6.00 -37.29
C SER A 283 19.75 -6.82 -38.56
N LYS A 284 19.44 -6.16 -39.69
CA LYS A 284 19.21 -6.81 -40.99
C LYS A 284 20.48 -7.26 -41.71
N THR A 285 21.64 -6.76 -41.30
CA THR A 285 22.92 -7.17 -41.90
C THR A 285 23.38 -8.55 -41.45
N GLY A 286 22.76 -9.11 -40.39
CA GLY A 286 23.21 -10.35 -39.77
C GLY A 286 24.53 -10.23 -39.02
N THR A 287 25.09 -9.02 -38.92
CA THR A 287 26.33 -8.71 -38.20
C THR A 287 26.12 -7.60 -37.17
N GLY A 288 26.99 -7.50 -36.17
CA GLY A 288 26.93 -6.44 -35.16
C GLY A 288 26.17 -6.84 -33.89
N ILE A 289 25.50 -5.87 -33.26
CA ILE A 289 25.06 -5.97 -31.85
C ILE A 289 23.55 -5.97 -31.64
N TRP A 290 22.75 -5.95 -32.72
CA TRP A 290 21.28 -5.86 -32.66
C TRP A 290 20.55 -7.03 -33.34
N LEU A 291 21.18 -8.21 -33.41
CA LEU A 291 20.78 -9.31 -34.31
C LEU A 291 19.30 -9.73 -34.25
N ASP A 292 18.67 -9.64 -33.07
CA ASP A 292 17.30 -10.09 -32.81
C ASP A 292 16.38 -8.96 -32.34
N LEU A 293 16.71 -7.70 -32.68
CA LEU A 293 15.95 -6.51 -32.32
C LEU A 293 14.49 -6.57 -32.77
N GLU A 294 14.24 -6.84 -34.05
CA GLU A 294 12.88 -6.84 -34.62
C GLU A 294 11.98 -7.87 -33.94
N MET A 295 12.45 -9.11 -33.80
CA MET A 295 11.74 -10.18 -33.09
C MET A 295 11.41 -9.76 -31.65
N LYS A 296 12.34 -9.10 -30.95
CA LYS A 296 12.10 -8.67 -29.56
C LYS A 296 11.10 -7.51 -29.49
N ILE A 297 11.17 -6.53 -30.40
CA ILE A 297 10.16 -5.47 -30.49
C ILE A 297 8.77 -6.07 -30.72
N GLU A 298 8.64 -7.02 -31.64
CA GLU A 298 7.38 -7.71 -31.89
C GLU A 298 6.87 -8.48 -30.67
N ARG A 299 7.78 -9.17 -29.96
CA ARG A 299 7.43 -9.88 -28.72
C ARG A 299 7.01 -8.94 -27.60
N LEU A 300 7.66 -7.80 -27.44
CA LEU A 300 7.37 -6.85 -26.37
C LEU A 300 6.09 -6.06 -26.66
N PHE A 301 5.97 -5.51 -27.87
CA PHE A 301 4.98 -4.48 -28.23
C PHE A 301 3.85 -4.98 -29.14
N ASP A 302 3.86 -6.22 -29.64
CA ASP A 302 2.85 -6.71 -30.62
C ASP A 302 2.87 -5.97 -31.97
N ILE A 303 4.01 -5.38 -32.36
CA ILE A 303 4.16 -4.66 -33.63
C ILE A 303 5.45 -5.04 -34.35
N LYS A 304 5.40 -5.03 -35.68
CA LYS A 304 6.59 -5.24 -36.52
C LYS A 304 7.18 -3.90 -36.92
N ILE A 305 8.40 -3.63 -36.47
CA ILE A 305 9.08 -2.36 -36.76
C ILE A 305 9.28 -2.11 -38.27
N ALA A 306 9.40 -3.18 -39.07
CA ALA A 306 9.50 -3.10 -40.53
C ALA A 306 8.28 -2.46 -41.21
N GLU A 307 7.10 -2.54 -40.58
CA GLU A 307 5.83 -2.07 -41.12
C GLU A 307 5.54 -0.61 -40.71
N ILE A 308 6.46 0.02 -39.97
CA ILE A 308 6.28 1.35 -39.39
C ILE A 308 7.24 2.33 -40.05
N LYS A 309 6.72 3.48 -40.48
CA LYS A 309 7.56 4.58 -40.97
C LYS A 309 8.32 5.21 -39.81
N LYS A 310 9.56 5.64 -40.06
CA LYS A 310 10.48 6.16 -39.03
C LYS A 310 9.88 7.34 -38.25
N ASP A 311 9.19 8.26 -38.92
CA ASP A 311 8.52 9.44 -38.36
C ASP A 311 7.28 9.10 -37.51
N GLU A 312 6.67 7.94 -37.73
CA GLU A 312 5.54 7.45 -36.93
C GLU A 312 5.99 6.56 -35.75
N LEU A 313 7.29 6.26 -35.64
CA LEU A 313 7.82 5.22 -34.76
C LEU A 313 7.55 5.48 -33.27
N GLU A 314 7.78 6.71 -32.79
CA GLU A 314 7.52 7.08 -31.39
C GLU A 314 6.04 6.87 -31.04
N LYS A 315 5.13 7.41 -31.87
CA LYS A 315 3.68 7.33 -31.64
C LYS A 315 3.16 5.89 -31.70
N LYS A 316 3.60 5.09 -32.68
CA LYS A 316 3.18 3.69 -32.83
C LYS A 316 3.69 2.82 -31.68
N LEU A 317 4.93 3.01 -31.23
CA LEU A 317 5.48 2.29 -30.08
C LEU A 317 4.78 2.68 -28.77
N ALA A 318 4.47 3.96 -28.57
CA ALA A 318 3.72 4.43 -27.40
C ALA A 318 2.31 3.82 -27.37
N GLY A 319 1.57 3.86 -28.49
CA GLY A 319 0.25 3.25 -28.59
C GLY A 319 0.26 1.73 -28.37
N ALA A 320 1.26 1.04 -28.93
CA ALA A 320 1.47 -0.38 -28.72
C ALA A 320 1.79 -0.71 -27.25
N MET A 321 2.63 0.11 -26.61
CA MET A 321 2.92 0.01 -25.18
C MET A 321 1.64 0.15 -24.36
N PHE A 322 0.81 1.16 -24.63
CA PHE A 322 -0.47 1.36 -23.95
C PHE A 322 -1.41 0.16 -24.08
N ALA A 323 -1.50 -0.45 -25.26
CA ALA A 323 -2.29 -1.67 -25.47
C ALA A 323 -1.80 -2.84 -24.59
N VAL A 324 -0.48 -3.04 -24.50
CA VAL A 324 0.12 -4.08 -23.65
C VAL A 324 -0.10 -3.79 -22.17
N LEU A 325 0.02 -2.53 -21.73
CA LEU A 325 -0.27 -2.10 -20.36
C LEU A 325 -1.71 -2.41 -19.99
N ASN A 326 -2.67 -2.03 -20.83
CA ASN A 326 -4.09 -2.29 -20.60
C ASN A 326 -4.39 -3.79 -20.54
N LYS A 327 -3.82 -4.60 -21.43
CA LYS A 327 -3.94 -6.07 -21.39
C LYS A 327 -3.44 -6.63 -20.05
N HIS A 328 -2.27 -6.20 -19.60
CA HIS A 328 -1.69 -6.65 -18.33
C HIS A 328 -2.51 -6.18 -17.11
N ALA A 329 -2.99 -4.94 -17.14
CA ALA A 329 -3.81 -4.38 -16.09
C ALA A 329 -5.16 -5.11 -15.97
N ARG A 330 -5.83 -5.47 -17.09
CA ARG A 330 -7.10 -6.23 -17.06
C ARG A 330 -6.93 -7.57 -16.33
N GLN A 331 -5.86 -8.29 -16.66
CA GLN A 331 -5.54 -9.55 -16.00
C GLN A 331 -5.30 -9.39 -14.49
N THR A 332 -4.73 -8.26 -14.07
CA THR A 332 -4.54 -7.95 -12.65
C THR A 332 -5.86 -7.55 -11.99
N PHE A 333 -6.67 -6.71 -12.63
CA PHE A 333 -8.01 -6.29 -12.17
C PHE A 333 -8.90 -7.50 -11.87
N ASP A 334 -9.05 -8.42 -12.84
CA ASP A 334 -9.91 -9.60 -12.70
C ASP A 334 -9.51 -10.47 -11.50
N ARG A 335 -8.21 -10.53 -11.21
CA ARG A 335 -7.66 -11.32 -10.09
C ARG A 335 -7.85 -10.63 -8.76
N ASP A 336 -7.62 -9.33 -8.71
CA ASP A 336 -7.86 -8.55 -7.51
C ASP A 336 -9.36 -8.54 -7.19
N LEU A 337 -10.26 -8.40 -8.16
CA LEU A 337 -11.71 -8.53 -7.98
C LEU A 337 -12.10 -9.90 -7.40
N LYS A 338 -11.62 -11.01 -7.99
CA LYS A 338 -11.83 -12.36 -7.41
C LYS A 338 -11.24 -12.53 -6.01
N TRP A 339 -10.16 -11.83 -5.72
CA TRP A 339 -9.56 -11.84 -4.39
C TRP A 339 -10.45 -11.09 -3.39
N PHE A 340 -11.02 -9.94 -3.79
CA PHE A 340 -11.95 -9.13 -3.01
C PHE A 340 -13.29 -9.81 -2.73
N ASP A 341 -13.84 -10.56 -3.68
CA ASP A 341 -15.02 -11.38 -3.42
C ASP A 341 -14.79 -12.40 -2.30
N GLY A 342 -13.56 -12.89 -2.15
CA GLY A 342 -13.15 -13.76 -1.05
C GLY A 342 -13.07 -13.07 0.31
N LEU A 343 -13.10 -11.73 0.38
CA LEU A 343 -13.03 -10.97 1.62
C LEU A 343 -14.37 -10.92 2.37
N ARG A 344 -15.45 -11.43 1.76
CA ARG A 344 -16.84 -11.43 2.29
C ARG A 344 -16.98 -12.09 3.66
N TYR A 345 -16.12 -13.06 4.00
CA TYR A 345 -16.11 -13.70 5.32
C TYR A 345 -15.82 -12.71 6.45
N PHE A 346 -14.96 -11.73 6.19
CA PHE A 346 -14.61 -10.69 7.16
C PHE A 346 -15.73 -9.66 7.30
N THR A 347 -16.37 -9.27 6.19
CA THR A 347 -17.34 -8.18 6.17
C THR A 347 -18.70 -8.54 6.75
N GLN A 348 -19.15 -9.80 6.58
CA GLN A 348 -20.38 -10.28 7.21
C GLN A 348 -20.25 -10.47 8.72
N LYS A 349 -19.05 -10.82 9.23
CA LYS A 349 -18.82 -11.14 10.65
C LYS A 349 -18.46 -9.90 11.49
N ASN A 350 -17.89 -8.87 10.88
CA ASN A 350 -17.40 -7.66 11.57
C ASN A 350 -18.12 -6.36 11.18
N GLY A 351 -19.21 -6.42 10.40
CA GLY A 351 -20.04 -5.24 10.11
C GLY A 351 -19.38 -4.21 9.18
N ILE A 352 -18.33 -4.60 8.43
CA ILE A 352 -17.84 -3.77 7.34
C ILE A 352 -18.95 -3.69 6.30
N ALA A 353 -19.45 -2.48 6.10
CA ALA A 353 -20.58 -2.22 5.24
C ALA A 353 -20.34 -2.84 3.85
N GLU A 354 -21.35 -3.55 3.34
CA GLU A 354 -21.41 -4.02 1.96
C GLU A 354 -21.09 -2.88 0.97
N ALA A 355 -21.41 -1.64 1.34
CA ALA A 355 -21.05 -0.41 0.63
C ALA A 355 -19.54 -0.26 0.37
N THR A 356 -18.67 -0.61 1.32
CA THR A 356 -17.22 -0.50 1.19
C THR A 356 -16.65 -1.49 0.17
N ILE A 357 -17.08 -2.76 0.25
CA ILE A 357 -16.75 -3.76 -0.78
C ILE A 357 -17.30 -3.31 -2.12
N LYS A 358 -18.57 -2.86 -2.15
CA LYS A 358 -19.23 -2.41 -3.38
C LYS A 358 -18.48 -1.26 -4.04
N ARG A 359 -17.95 -0.29 -3.28
CA ARG A 359 -17.14 0.80 -3.83
C ARG A 359 -15.85 0.31 -4.46
N ILE A 360 -15.11 -0.58 -3.78
CA ILE A 360 -13.87 -1.16 -4.32
C ILE A 360 -14.17 -2.03 -5.55
N SER A 361 -15.23 -2.84 -5.49
CA SER A 361 -15.71 -3.63 -6.63
C SER A 361 -16.16 -2.74 -7.78
N ASN A 362 -16.81 -1.60 -7.51
CA ASN A 362 -17.22 -0.63 -8.52
C ASN A 362 -16.01 0.00 -9.23
N PHE A 363 -14.91 0.27 -8.51
CA PHE A 363 -13.65 0.69 -9.14
C PHE A 363 -13.18 -0.36 -10.16
N PHE A 364 -13.18 -1.64 -9.79
CA PHE A 364 -12.83 -2.72 -10.72
C PHE A 364 -13.85 -2.88 -11.87
N ALA A 365 -15.14 -2.69 -11.58
CA ALA A 365 -16.23 -2.83 -12.54
C ALA A 365 -16.31 -1.66 -13.54
N SER A 366 -15.87 -0.46 -13.14
CA SER A 366 -15.72 0.70 -14.04
C SER A 366 -14.74 0.42 -15.19
N GLY A 367 -13.93 -0.63 -15.03
CA GLY A 367 -13.06 -1.17 -16.06
C GLY A 367 -11.79 -0.35 -16.22
N ILE A 368 -11.06 -0.68 -17.27
CA ILE A 368 -9.83 0.01 -17.63
C ILE A 368 -10.18 1.12 -18.62
N PRO A 369 -9.78 2.37 -18.36
CA PRO A 369 -9.97 3.46 -19.30
C PRO A 369 -9.52 3.08 -20.72
N ALA A 370 -10.32 3.47 -21.72
CA ALA A 370 -10.03 3.15 -23.11
C ALA A 370 -8.80 3.91 -23.63
N ASP A 371 -8.60 5.14 -23.15
CA ASP A 371 -7.54 6.02 -23.60
C ASP A 371 -6.25 5.81 -22.80
N GLY A 372 -5.14 5.74 -23.52
CA GLY A 372 -3.81 5.59 -22.92
C GLY A 372 -3.55 4.21 -22.32
N GLY A 373 -2.63 4.14 -21.37
CA GLY A 373 -2.20 2.92 -20.69
C GLY A 373 -2.47 2.94 -19.19
N THR A 374 -3.00 1.86 -18.64
CA THR A 374 -3.24 1.69 -17.20
C THR A 374 -2.25 0.71 -16.61
N LEU A 375 -1.69 1.03 -15.45
CA LEU A 375 -0.73 0.16 -14.75
C LEU A 375 -0.76 0.39 -13.24
N LYS A 376 -0.11 -0.50 -12.50
CA LYS A 376 0.04 -0.40 -11.04
C LYS A 376 1.50 -0.16 -10.69
N THR A 377 1.76 0.82 -9.82
CA THR A 377 3.11 1.21 -9.41
C THR A 377 3.20 1.49 -7.90
N GLY A 378 4.44 1.60 -7.42
CA GLY A 378 4.74 1.89 -6.03
C GLY A 378 4.48 0.72 -5.08
N TRP A 379 4.57 1.03 -3.79
CA TRP A 379 4.57 0.04 -2.71
C TRP A 379 3.28 -0.78 -2.67
N GLY A 380 2.13 -0.20 -3.06
CA GLY A 380 0.84 -0.89 -3.12
C GLY A 380 0.71 -2.01 -4.16
N SER A 381 1.61 -2.08 -5.14
CA SER A 381 1.50 -2.97 -6.30
C SER A 381 1.36 -4.45 -5.94
N GLY A 382 2.18 -4.91 -4.99
CA GLY A 382 2.20 -6.31 -4.57
C GLY A 382 2.69 -7.27 -5.66
N PHE A 383 2.77 -8.55 -5.31
CA PHE A 383 3.48 -9.56 -6.12
C PHE A 383 2.92 -9.74 -7.54
N LEU A 384 1.59 -9.69 -7.71
CA LEU A 384 0.98 -9.95 -9.02
C LEU A 384 1.30 -8.87 -10.06
N SER A 385 1.55 -7.63 -9.62
CA SER A 385 1.80 -6.51 -10.52
C SER A 385 3.29 -6.22 -10.70
N THR A 386 4.15 -6.69 -9.81
CA THR A 386 5.61 -6.51 -9.89
C THR A 386 6.34 -7.71 -10.48
N THR A 387 5.62 -8.78 -10.88
CA THR A 387 6.23 -10.00 -11.41
C THR A 387 5.49 -10.49 -12.64
N ILE A 388 6.15 -11.32 -13.45
CA ILE A 388 5.52 -12.01 -14.59
C ILE A 388 4.87 -13.34 -14.20
N PHE A 389 4.61 -13.54 -12.89
CA PHE A 389 4.10 -14.80 -12.33
C PHE A 389 2.91 -15.36 -13.08
N HIS A 390 1.97 -14.50 -13.49
CA HIS A 390 0.81 -14.96 -14.23
C HIS A 390 1.20 -15.61 -15.55
N SER A 391 2.03 -14.94 -16.35
CA SER A 391 2.45 -15.43 -17.66
C SER A 391 3.19 -16.76 -17.51
N ILE A 392 4.06 -16.90 -16.51
CA ILE A 392 4.74 -18.16 -16.22
C ILE A 392 3.72 -19.24 -15.83
N LYS A 393 2.82 -18.97 -14.87
CA LYS A 393 1.80 -19.93 -14.42
C LYS A 393 0.92 -20.39 -15.58
N GLN A 394 0.54 -19.50 -16.50
CA GLN A 394 -0.28 -19.83 -17.66
C GLN A 394 0.41 -20.80 -18.60
N THR A 395 1.73 -20.67 -18.79
CA THR A 395 2.50 -21.53 -19.71
C THR A 395 3.12 -22.76 -19.06
N ASN A 396 3.37 -22.74 -17.74
CA ASN A 396 4.08 -23.79 -17.02
C ASN A 396 3.75 -23.77 -15.51
N GLU A 397 2.51 -24.10 -15.17
CA GLU A 397 2.07 -24.21 -13.78
C GLU A 397 2.90 -25.21 -12.93
N PRO A 398 3.31 -26.39 -13.43
CA PRO A 398 4.14 -27.32 -12.67
C PRO A 398 5.46 -26.71 -12.20
N PHE A 399 6.15 -25.97 -13.07
CA PHE A 399 7.37 -25.25 -12.69
C PHE A 399 7.12 -24.23 -11.59
N VAL A 400 6.01 -23.49 -11.64
CA VAL A 400 5.66 -22.51 -10.60
C VAL A 400 5.38 -23.20 -9.26
N LYS A 401 4.71 -24.36 -9.26
CA LYS A 401 4.46 -25.15 -8.03
C LYS A 401 5.77 -25.58 -7.38
N GLU A 402 6.68 -26.15 -8.17
CA GLU A 402 8.01 -26.57 -7.73
C GLU A 402 8.82 -25.38 -7.20
N MET A 403 8.89 -24.29 -7.95
CA MET A 403 9.59 -23.07 -7.55
C MET A 403 9.02 -22.50 -6.23
N PHE A 404 7.70 -22.48 -6.05
CA PHE A 404 7.09 -21.97 -4.82
C PHE A 404 7.37 -22.86 -3.62
N HIS A 405 7.38 -24.18 -3.81
CA HIS A 405 7.76 -25.14 -2.78
C HIS A 405 9.22 -24.96 -2.37
N ASP A 406 10.14 -24.96 -3.33
CA ASP A 406 11.59 -24.88 -3.05
C ASP A 406 11.99 -23.54 -2.44
N LEU A 407 11.33 -22.45 -2.85
CA LEU A 407 11.51 -21.11 -2.29
C LEU A 407 10.73 -20.87 -0.99
N LYS A 408 9.89 -21.82 -0.58
CA LYS A 408 8.97 -21.69 0.57
C LYS A 408 8.07 -20.46 0.46
N ILE A 409 7.68 -20.08 -0.76
CA ILE A 409 6.82 -18.91 -1.03
C ILE A 409 5.39 -19.30 -0.71
N GLY A 410 4.78 -18.54 0.20
CA GLY A 410 3.40 -18.77 0.62
C GLY A 410 3.24 -19.90 1.63
N GLU A 411 4.31 -20.56 2.05
CA GLU A 411 4.27 -21.52 3.16
C GLU A 411 4.06 -20.78 4.49
N ALA A 412 3.22 -21.33 5.37
CA ALA A 412 3.08 -20.78 6.71
C ALA A 412 4.34 -21.12 7.52
N ARG A 413 5.02 -20.11 8.09
CA ARG A 413 6.03 -20.38 9.13
C ARG A 413 5.31 -21.03 10.30
N GLN A 414 5.44 -22.34 10.46
CA GLN A 414 4.93 -23.00 11.67
C GLN A 414 5.72 -22.50 12.89
N LYS A 415 5.00 -22.29 14.00
CA LYS A 415 5.60 -22.07 15.32
C LYS A 415 6.19 -23.41 15.78
N GLY A 416 7.42 -23.71 15.36
CA GLY A 416 8.18 -24.86 15.84
C GLY A 416 9.58 -24.41 16.22
N GLY A 417 10.01 -24.75 17.43
CA GLY A 417 11.39 -24.55 17.88
C GLY A 417 12.38 -25.32 17.01
N TYR A 418 13.66 -25.00 17.19
CA TYR A 418 14.79 -25.75 16.61
C TYR A 418 14.64 -27.24 16.97
N GLY A 419 14.19 -28.09 16.04
CA GLY A 419 14.05 -29.53 16.29
C GLY A 419 13.26 -30.32 15.25
N ASP A 420 12.05 -29.89 14.90
CA ASP A 420 11.16 -30.70 14.04
C ASP A 420 11.22 -30.26 12.57
N ARG A 421 12.15 -30.84 11.81
CA ARG A 421 12.35 -30.56 10.37
C ARG A 421 11.65 -31.54 9.42
N GLU A 422 10.86 -32.49 9.90
CA GLU A 422 10.23 -33.52 9.06
C GLU A 422 8.68 -33.58 9.13
N GLN A 423 8.01 -32.42 9.20
CA GLN A 423 6.55 -32.39 9.04
C GLN A 423 6.15 -31.60 7.80
N GLN A 424 5.40 -32.29 6.93
CA GLN A 424 5.00 -31.97 5.56
C GLN A 424 4.62 -30.48 5.38
N SER A 425 5.39 -29.76 4.55
CA SER A 425 4.97 -28.47 4.02
C SER A 425 3.67 -28.68 3.23
N THR A 426 2.61 -27.98 3.63
CA THR A 426 1.38 -27.98 2.83
C THR A 426 1.66 -27.23 1.52
N PRO A 427 1.48 -27.85 0.34
CA PRO A 427 1.82 -27.22 -0.93
C PRO A 427 1.13 -25.87 -1.09
N THR A 428 1.86 -24.84 -1.55
CA THR A 428 1.26 -23.53 -1.76
C THR A 428 0.15 -23.61 -2.81
N ASN A 429 -1.08 -23.33 -2.39
CA ASN A 429 -2.21 -23.26 -3.31
C ASN A 429 -2.11 -22.01 -4.17
N LEU A 430 -1.62 -22.18 -5.41
CA LEU A 430 -1.42 -21.11 -6.39
C LEU A 430 -2.70 -20.40 -6.83
N ASN A 431 -3.89 -20.96 -6.53
CA ASN A 431 -5.17 -20.30 -6.79
C ASN A 431 -5.56 -19.34 -5.66
N TYR A 432 -4.99 -19.53 -4.47
CA TYR A 432 -5.19 -18.67 -3.29
C TYR A 432 -4.03 -17.70 -3.06
N PHE A 433 -3.06 -17.67 -3.97
CA PHE A 433 -1.92 -16.76 -3.93
C PHE A 433 -2.15 -15.50 -4.80
N PRO A 434 -1.78 -14.30 -4.34
CA PRO A 434 -1.22 -13.98 -3.03
C PRO A 434 -2.27 -14.06 -1.93
N LYS A 435 -1.84 -14.50 -0.74
CA LYS A 435 -2.70 -14.65 0.45
C LYS A 435 -3.18 -13.32 1.00
N SER A 436 -2.46 -12.23 0.72
CA SER A 436 -2.73 -10.92 1.28
C SER A 436 -2.73 -9.79 0.26
N ARG A 437 -3.35 -8.67 0.63
CA ARG A 437 -3.29 -7.38 -0.07
C ARG A 437 -3.02 -6.26 0.91
N ARG A 438 -2.31 -5.23 0.43
CA ARG A 438 -2.07 -3.99 1.14
C ARG A 438 -3.07 -2.97 0.65
N MET A 439 -3.75 -2.33 1.58
CA MET A 439 -4.83 -1.38 1.28
C MET A 439 -4.78 -0.27 2.30
N THR A 440 -5.19 0.93 1.87
CA THR A 440 -5.53 1.98 2.83
C THR A 440 -6.75 1.55 3.63
N ALA A 441 -6.92 2.11 4.80
CA ALA A 441 -8.07 1.83 5.64
C ALA A 441 -8.58 3.08 6.33
N GLN A 442 -9.84 3.02 6.72
CA GLN A 442 -10.42 3.91 7.70
C GLN A 442 -10.03 3.46 9.12
N GLN A 443 -10.56 4.14 10.12
CA GLN A 443 -10.52 3.67 11.50
C GLN A 443 -11.08 2.23 11.61
N LEU A 444 -10.64 1.48 12.64
CA LEU A 444 -11.13 0.12 12.94
C LEU A 444 -10.86 -0.94 11.85
N LEU A 445 -9.77 -0.79 11.09
CA LEU A 445 -9.32 -1.76 10.07
C LEU A 445 -10.30 -1.91 8.88
N ILE A 446 -11.18 -0.94 8.65
CA ILE A 446 -12.12 -0.99 7.53
C ILE A 446 -11.36 -0.63 6.23
N PRO A 447 -11.31 -1.50 5.21
CA PRO A 447 -10.54 -1.23 3.99
C PRO A 447 -11.14 -0.04 3.24
N GLU A 448 -10.30 0.89 2.81
CA GLU A 448 -10.75 2.10 2.10
C GLU A 448 -10.53 1.98 0.59
N SER A 449 -9.28 1.84 0.18
CA SER A 449 -8.89 1.82 -1.23
C SER A 449 -7.75 0.83 -1.47
N VAL A 450 -7.76 0.25 -2.67
CA VAL A 450 -6.54 -0.35 -3.24
C VAL A 450 -5.53 0.75 -3.57
N MET A 451 -4.28 0.36 -3.75
CA MET A 451 -3.17 1.31 -3.86
C MET A 451 -2.42 1.14 -5.18
N GLY A 452 -1.87 2.24 -5.70
CA GLY A 452 -0.87 2.26 -6.76
C GLY A 452 -1.40 2.25 -8.19
N TRP A 453 -2.70 2.33 -8.44
CA TRP A 453 -3.23 2.35 -9.80
C TRP A 453 -3.09 3.74 -10.43
N ILE A 454 -2.53 3.78 -11.64
CA ILE A 454 -2.36 5.00 -12.42
C ILE A 454 -2.77 4.78 -13.88
N GLN A 455 -3.14 5.86 -14.56
CA GLN A 455 -3.38 5.92 -15.99
C GLN A 455 -2.41 6.93 -16.61
N ILE A 456 -1.84 6.61 -17.77
CA ILE A 456 -1.01 7.52 -18.58
C ILE A 456 -1.65 7.75 -19.93
N ALA A 457 -1.74 9.00 -20.40
CA ALA A 457 -2.32 9.36 -21.70
C ALA A 457 -1.72 10.68 -22.22
N GLU A 458 -1.91 11.01 -23.50
CA GLU A 458 -1.52 12.33 -24.04
C GLU A 458 -2.36 13.44 -23.41
N ASP A 459 -3.66 13.20 -23.25
CA ASP A 459 -4.55 14.04 -22.47
C ASP A 459 -5.64 13.19 -21.82
N PHE A 460 -6.27 13.73 -20.79
CA PHE A 460 -7.48 13.18 -20.18
C PHE A 460 -8.67 14.05 -20.61
N THR A 461 -9.03 14.01 -21.89
CA THR A 461 -10.27 14.64 -22.34
C THR A 461 -11.45 13.92 -21.71
N THR A 462 -12.31 14.66 -21.00
CA THR A 462 -13.52 14.13 -20.37
C THR A 462 -14.49 13.63 -21.44
N SER A 463 -14.47 12.34 -21.72
CA SER A 463 -15.57 11.67 -22.41
C SER A 463 -15.74 10.27 -21.84
N VAL A 464 -16.53 10.19 -20.77
CA VAL A 464 -17.15 8.94 -20.38
C VAL A 464 -18.27 8.69 -21.40
N ALA A 465 -18.02 7.81 -22.37
CA ALA A 465 -19.09 7.28 -23.19
C ALA A 465 -19.92 6.32 -22.33
N VAL A 466 -21.05 6.80 -21.81
CA VAL A 466 -22.15 5.97 -21.31
C VAL A 466 -23.38 6.40 -22.09
N ASP A 467 -23.84 5.52 -22.97
CA ASP A 467 -25.16 5.47 -23.60
C ASP A 467 -25.94 6.80 -23.65
N GLY A 468 -25.51 7.70 -24.54
CA GLY A 468 -26.38 8.66 -25.20
C GLY A 468 -27.16 9.66 -24.34
N LYS A 469 -26.81 9.86 -23.06
CA LYS A 469 -27.39 10.93 -22.24
C LYS A 469 -26.30 11.68 -21.48
N THR A 470 -26.14 12.94 -21.86
CA THR A 470 -25.23 13.90 -21.24
C THR A 470 -25.78 14.28 -19.86
N GLU A 471 -25.21 13.71 -18.80
CA GLU A 471 -25.28 14.31 -17.47
C GLU A 471 -23.87 14.67 -17.01
N THR A 472 -23.69 15.95 -16.65
CA THR A 472 -22.49 16.46 -16.00
C THR A 472 -22.35 15.81 -14.63
N VAL A 473 -21.43 14.85 -14.52
CA VAL A 473 -21.01 14.35 -13.21
C VAL A 473 -19.95 15.31 -12.68
N GLU A 474 -20.41 16.30 -11.91
CA GLU A 474 -19.55 16.98 -10.94
C GLU A 474 -18.96 15.91 -10.02
N THR A 475 -17.64 15.87 -9.91
CA THR A 475 -16.94 15.19 -8.81
C THR A 475 -17.33 15.87 -7.50
N ARG A 476 -18.47 15.47 -6.95
CA ARG A 476 -18.78 15.73 -5.55
C ARG A 476 -17.83 14.90 -4.72
N VAL A 477 -17.03 15.59 -3.91
CA VAL A 477 -16.48 15.04 -2.67
C VAL A 477 -17.67 14.43 -1.94
N VAL A 478 -17.77 13.10 -1.91
CA VAL A 478 -18.81 12.42 -1.16
C VAL A 478 -18.45 12.61 0.30
N GLU A 479 -19.08 13.59 0.95
CA GLU A 479 -19.09 13.67 2.41
C GLU A 479 -19.48 12.30 2.96
N ALA A 480 -18.71 11.81 3.94
CA ALA A 480 -19.01 10.56 4.61
C ALA A 480 -20.47 10.57 5.09
N PRO A 481 -21.26 9.50 4.88
CA PRO A 481 -22.65 9.48 5.31
C PRO A 481 -22.71 9.72 6.82
N LYS A 482 -23.48 10.74 7.25
CA LYS A 482 -23.80 10.96 8.66
C LYS A 482 -24.53 9.73 9.19
N VAL A 483 -23.90 9.03 10.13
CA VAL A 483 -24.47 7.86 10.80
C VAL A 483 -25.58 8.34 11.77
N ASP A 484 -26.81 7.91 11.56
CA ASP A 484 -27.95 8.22 12.45
C ASP A 484 -27.79 7.47 13.78
N THR A 485 -27.22 8.16 14.76
CA THR A 485 -26.82 7.59 16.05
C THR A 485 -28.03 7.28 16.94
N GLU A 486 -29.14 8.01 16.79
CA GLU A 486 -30.36 7.80 17.59
C GLU A 486 -31.09 6.51 17.19
N ALA A 487 -31.17 6.25 15.88
CA ALA A 487 -31.74 5.00 15.37
C ALA A 487 -30.96 3.76 15.84
N ILE A 488 -29.62 3.84 15.89
CA ILE A 488 -28.75 2.75 16.37
C ILE A 488 -28.97 2.49 17.86
N ILE A 489 -29.03 3.54 18.68
CA ILE A 489 -29.27 3.43 20.13
C ILE A 489 -30.62 2.76 20.39
N ALA A 490 -31.68 3.16 19.67
CA ALA A 490 -33.01 2.56 19.80
C ALA A 490 -32.99 1.05 19.45
N GLY A 491 -32.33 0.68 18.35
CA GLY A 491 -32.19 -0.71 17.93
C GLY A 491 -31.45 -1.58 18.94
N TYR A 492 -30.30 -1.12 19.44
CA TYR A 492 -29.52 -1.84 20.44
C TYR A 492 -30.21 -1.93 21.80
N THR A 493 -30.95 -0.89 22.19
CA THR A 493 -31.77 -0.91 23.41
C THR A 493 -32.85 -1.97 23.33
N ALA A 494 -33.55 -2.05 22.19
CA ALA A 494 -34.57 -3.07 21.95
C ALA A 494 -34.00 -4.50 21.94
N GLU A 495 -32.80 -4.70 21.39
CA GLU A 495 -32.10 -6.00 21.43
C GLU A 495 -31.69 -6.39 22.86
N ASN A 496 -31.16 -5.46 23.64
CA ASN A 496 -30.78 -5.71 25.02
C ASN A 496 -31.97 -6.08 25.91
N GLN A 497 -33.15 -5.47 25.71
CA GLN A 497 -34.37 -5.79 26.47
C GLN A 497 -34.87 -7.22 26.25
N LYS A 498 -34.50 -7.87 25.14
CA LYS A 498 -34.84 -9.29 24.89
C LYS A 498 -34.00 -10.25 25.72
N VAL A 499 -32.89 -9.78 26.29
CA VAL A 499 -31.94 -10.60 27.04
C VAL A 499 -32.43 -10.79 28.48
N LYS A 500 -32.49 -12.04 28.94
CA LYS A 500 -32.81 -12.34 30.35
C LYS A 500 -31.60 -12.03 31.23
N LEU A 501 -31.78 -11.22 32.26
CA LEU A 501 -30.73 -10.80 33.20
C LEU A 501 -30.29 -11.92 34.16
N LYS A 502 -29.65 -12.96 33.62
CA LYS A 502 -29.13 -14.13 34.35
C LYS A 502 -27.85 -14.66 33.71
N ASP A 503 -26.93 -15.18 34.52
CA ASP A 503 -25.62 -15.72 34.07
C ASP A 503 -24.81 -14.74 33.21
N MET A 504 -23.82 -15.21 32.43
CA MET A 504 -23.00 -14.37 31.54
C MET A 504 -23.79 -14.01 30.27
N GLN A 505 -24.10 -12.73 30.07
CA GLN A 505 -24.84 -12.23 28.89
C GLN A 505 -24.00 -11.29 28.04
N LYS A 506 -24.31 -11.24 26.73
CA LYS A 506 -23.75 -10.24 25.81
C LYS A 506 -24.74 -9.10 25.65
N MET A 507 -24.30 -7.89 25.98
CA MET A 507 -25.15 -6.70 25.91
C MET A 507 -24.46 -5.57 25.16
N TYR A 508 -25.23 -4.85 24.35
CA TYR A 508 -24.81 -3.65 23.66
C TYR A 508 -24.58 -2.51 24.66
N ALA A 509 -23.51 -1.76 24.49
CA ALA A 509 -23.18 -0.62 25.31
C ALA A 509 -22.60 0.50 24.46
N LYS A 510 -22.76 1.74 24.90
CA LYS A 510 -22.16 2.93 24.29
C LYS A 510 -20.92 3.32 25.08
N VAL A 511 -19.82 3.63 24.41
CA VAL A 511 -18.62 4.18 25.01
C VAL A 511 -18.89 5.63 25.36
N LEU A 512 -18.73 5.97 26.63
CA LEU A 512 -18.85 7.35 27.10
C LEU A 512 -17.50 8.06 27.00
N ARG A 513 -16.42 7.38 27.41
CA ARG A 513 -15.05 7.90 27.38
C ARG A 513 -13.99 6.81 27.51
N SER A 514 -12.78 7.09 27.06
CA SER A 514 -11.61 6.21 27.23
C SER A 514 -10.67 6.65 28.34
N GLU A 515 -10.42 5.76 29.30
CA GLU A 515 -9.49 5.92 30.42
C GLU A 515 -8.42 4.81 30.36
N ALA A 516 -7.56 4.83 29.33
CA ALA A 516 -6.65 3.72 29.00
C ALA A 516 -5.87 3.20 30.25
N PRO A 517 -5.88 1.88 30.53
CA PRO A 517 -6.28 0.78 29.66
C PRO A 517 -7.77 0.39 29.71
N MET A 518 -8.62 1.23 30.30
CA MET A 518 -10.05 0.99 30.47
C MET A 518 -10.87 1.87 29.51
N VAL A 519 -12.04 1.39 29.16
CA VAL A 519 -13.06 2.16 28.44
C VAL A 519 -14.29 2.19 29.34
N VAL A 520 -14.85 3.38 29.51
CA VAL A 520 -16.06 3.60 30.30
C VAL A 520 -17.25 3.52 29.36
N CYS A 521 -18.17 2.60 29.64
CA CYS A 521 -19.32 2.32 28.80
C CYS A 521 -20.62 2.41 29.59
N GLU A 522 -21.70 2.79 28.93
CA GLU A 522 -23.07 2.70 29.42
C GLU A 522 -23.78 1.54 28.70
N ILE A 523 -24.32 0.58 29.45
CA ILE A 523 -25.11 -0.51 28.86
C ILE A 523 -26.45 0.06 28.39
N LEU A 524 -26.81 -0.18 27.13
CA LEU A 524 -28.06 0.32 26.54
C LEU A 524 -29.25 -0.54 27.00
N HIS A 525 -29.57 -0.48 28.29
CA HIS A 525 -30.68 -1.22 28.90
C HIS A 525 -31.35 -0.39 30.01
N PRO A 526 -32.67 -0.14 29.96
CA PRO A 526 -33.33 0.80 30.90
C PRO A 526 -33.19 0.43 32.37
N GLU A 527 -33.12 -0.87 32.68
CA GLU A 527 -33.02 -1.37 34.06
C GLU A 527 -31.58 -1.49 34.57
N LEU A 528 -30.57 -1.16 33.76
CA LEU A 528 -29.15 -1.22 34.13
C LEU A 528 -28.46 0.14 33.98
N PRO A 529 -28.96 1.19 34.67
CA PRO A 529 -28.35 2.52 34.59
C PRO A 529 -26.97 2.51 35.25
N GLY A 530 -26.01 3.20 34.63
CA GLY A 530 -24.69 3.44 35.21
C GLY A 530 -23.53 3.25 34.24
N GLU A 531 -22.35 3.61 34.73
CA GLU A 531 -21.10 3.51 33.99
C GLU A 531 -20.32 2.25 34.37
N PHE A 532 -19.83 1.54 33.36
CA PHE A 532 -19.11 0.29 33.53
C PHE A 532 -17.74 0.34 32.86
N LYS A 533 -16.70 -0.09 33.57
CA LYS A 533 -15.33 -0.07 33.03
C LYS A 533 -14.96 -1.42 32.45
N ALA A 534 -14.67 -1.46 31.16
CA ALA A 534 -14.17 -2.64 30.46
C ALA A 534 -12.72 -2.43 30.02
N ARG A 535 -11.86 -3.44 30.22
CA ARG A 535 -10.45 -3.33 29.82
C ARG A 535 -10.30 -3.42 28.31
N TYR A 536 -9.79 -2.36 27.68
CA TYR A 536 -9.40 -2.35 26.27
C TYR A 536 -8.17 -1.43 26.08
N PRO A 537 -6.95 -1.99 26.05
CA PRO A 537 -5.71 -1.20 26.10
C PRO A 537 -5.50 -0.22 24.95
N ALA A 538 -6.22 -0.37 23.84
CA ALA A 538 -6.13 0.51 22.68
C ALA A 538 -7.01 1.78 22.79
N GLY A 539 -7.93 1.84 23.77
CA GLY A 539 -8.97 2.88 23.83
C GLY A 539 -10.01 2.73 22.73
N LEU A 540 -11.15 3.41 22.88
CA LEU A 540 -12.22 3.52 21.90
C LEU A 540 -12.74 4.97 21.85
N PRO A 541 -13.13 5.50 20.69
CA PRO A 541 -13.69 6.85 20.58
C PRO A 541 -14.97 7.00 21.40
N ASP A 542 -15.17 8.19 21.97
CA ASP A 542 -16.38 8.55 22.68
C ASP A 542 -17.58 8.46 21.71
N GLY A 543 -18.67 7.84 22.16
CA GLY A 543 -19.86 7.59 21.36
C GLY A 543 -19.86 6.30 20.53
N SER A 544 -18.74 5.57 20.42
CA SER A 544 -18.70 4.27 19.74
C SER A 544 -19.52 3.20 20.48
N PHE A 545 -19.92 2.13 19.81
CA PHE A 545 -20.67 1.05 20.43
C PHE A 545 -19.79 -0.17 20.73
N VAL A 546 -20.19 -0.99 21.69
CA VAL A 546 -19.47 -2.22 22.05
C VAL A 546 -20.46 -3.29 22.48
N ILE A 547 -20.04 -4.55 22.42
CA ILE A 547 -20.65 -5.65 23.15
C ILE A 547 -19.81 -5.91 24.39
N LEU A 548 -20.44 -5.86 25.56
CA LEU A 548 -19.87 -6.30 26.82
C LEU A 548 -20.32 -7.72 27.13
N ASN A 549 -19.43 -8.54 27.67
CA ASN A 549 -19.84 -9.70 28.47
C ASN A 549 -20.15 -9.19 29.88
N VAL A 550 -21.40 -9.29 30.28
CA VAL A 550 -21.94 -8.83 31.57
C VAL A 550 -22.24 -10.06 32.42
N ASN A 551 -21.56 -10.19 33.56
CA ASN A 551 -21.84 -11.27 34.51
C ASN A 551 -22.74 -10.75 35.62
N PHE A 552 -23.81 -11.48 35.93
CA PHE A 552 -24.74 -11.14 37.01
C PHE A 552 -24.52 -12.06 38.23
N ILE A 553 -24.63 -11.51 39.45
CA ILE A 553 -24.79 -12.32 40.67
C ILE A 553 -26.26 -12.79 40.81
N LYS A 554 -26.51 -13.81 41.65
CA LYS A 554 -27.84 -14.40 41.89
C LYS A 554 -28.95 -13.40 42.28
N SER A 555 -28.59 -12.19 42.71
CA SER A 555 -29.52 -11.09 43.03
C SER A 555 -29.83 -10.16 41.85
N GLY A 556 -29.39 -10.48 40.63
CA GLY A 556 -29.63 -9.68 39.42
C GLY A 556 -28.73 -8.45 39.24
N LYS A 557 -27.78 -8.21 40.17
CA LYS A 557 -26.80 -7.13 40.04
C LYS A 557 -25.60 -7.56 39.19
N ILE A 558 -24.99 -6.60 38.50
CA ILE A 558 -23.78 -6.83 37.70
C ILE A 558 -22.58 -7.08 38.63
N GLN A 559 -21.90 -8.20 38.43
CA GLN A 559 -20.69 -8.62 39.13
C GLN A 559 -19.43 -8.04 38.49
N ASN A 560 -19.32 -8.16 37.17
CA ASN A 560 -18.24 -7.59 36.39
C ASN A 560 -18.66 -7.44 34.92
N VAL A 561 -17.90 -6.62 34.21
CA VAL A 561 -18.02 -6.46 32.75
C VAL A 561 -16.65 -6.69 32.10
N SER A 562 -16.66 -7.27 30.91
CA SER A 562 -15.47 -7.33 30.05
C SER A 562 -15.84 -7.04 28.61
N LEU A 563 -14.92 -6.43 27.86
CA LEU A 563 -15.19 -6.10 26.47
C LEU A 563 -15.18 -7.39 25.64
N ALA A 564 -16.32 -7.71 25.02
CA ALA A 564 -16.46 -8.88 24.16
C ALA A 564 -16.08 -8.53 22.71
N LYS A 565 -16.60 -7.40 22.21
CA LYS A 565 -16.41 -6.93 20.84
C LYS A 565 -16.62 -5.42 20.78
N ALA A 566 -15.88 -4.70 19.95
CA ALA A 566 -16.23 -3.32 19.59
C ALA A 566 -17.20 -3.35 18.40
N LEU A 567 -18.25 -2.53 18.45
CA LEU A 567 -19.23 -2.37 17.39
C LEU A 567 -19.05 -0.97 16.82
N VAL A 568 -18.78 -0.89 15.52
CA VAL A 568 -18.60 0.40 14.85
C VAL A 568 -19.87 1.22 15.02
#